data_AF-A0A383EAN9-F1
#
_entry.id   AF-A0A383EAN9-F1
#
_cell.length_a   1.000
_cell.length_b   1.000
_cell.length_c   1.000
_cell.angle_alpha   90.00
_cell.angle_beta   90.00
_cell.angle_gamma   90.00
#
_symmetry.space_group_name_H-M   'P 1'
#
loop_
_entity.id
_entity.type
_entity.pdbx_description
1 polymer ?
#
loop_
_entity_poly.entity_id
_entity_poly.type
_entity_poly.pdbx_seq_one_letter_code
_entity_poly.pdbx_strand_id
1 'polypeptide(L)' 'MAFALFVLITALSISAVAVYYSIIGLMAIFAAAAIPIAVMGVTLEVGKLVTASWLYQYWENIPKFLKYYLTLAVVVL' A
#
# COMPACT_ATOMS: atom_id res chain seq x y z
N MET A 1 -19.31 6.75 13.51
CA MET A 1 -18.92 5.36 13.20
C MET A 1 -19.27 4.96 11.77
N ALA A 2 -20.53 5.13 11.32
CA ALA A 2 -20.95 4.82 9.95
C ALA A 2 -20.13 5.56 8.86
N PHE A 3 -19.87 6.86 9.04
CA PHE A 3 -19.06 7.64 8.09
C PHE A 3 -17.60 7.16 7.99
N ALA A 4 -16.97 6.82 9.12
CA ALA A 4 -15.61 6.28 9.13
C ALA A 4 -15.52 4.92 8.43
N LEU A 5 -16.52 4.06 8.62
CA LEU A 5 -16.61 2.78 7.92
C LEU A 5 -16.79 2.97 6.41
N PHE A 6 -17.61 3.96 6.01
CA PHE A 6 -17.82 4.31 4.60
C PHE A 6 -16.51 4.81 3.96
N VAL A 7 -15.77 5.68 4.64
CA VAL A 7 -14.46 6.15 4.18
C VAL A 7 -13.45 5.01 4.06
N LEU A 8 -13.41 4.09 5.04
CA LEU A 8 -12.55 2.91 5.01
C LEU A 8 -12.85 2.02 3.78
N ILE A 9 -14.12 1.68 3.56
CA ILE A 9 -14.56 0.85 2.43
C ILE A 9 -14.23 1.54 1.11
N THR A 10 -14.43 2.85 1.02
CA THR A 10 -14.12 3.64 -0.19
C THR A 10 -12.62 3.62 -0.47
N ALA A 11 -11.79 3.87 0.55
CA ALA A 11 -10.34 3.86 0.41
C ALA A 11 -9.80 2.47 0.00
N LEU A 12 -10.30 1.41 0.63
CA LEU A 12 -9.95 0.02 0.27
C LEU A 12 -10.37 -0.32 -1.16
N SER A 13 -11.56 0.12 -1.59
CA SER A 13 -12.05 -0.11 -2.94
C SER A 13 -11.19 0.60 -4.00
N ILE A 14 -10.82 1.86 -3.76
CA ILE A 14 -9.92 2.61 -4.66
C ILE A 14 -8.57 1.90 -4.76
N SER A 15 -7.99 1.50 -3.62
CA SER A 15 -6.72 0.75 -3.60
C SER A 15 -6.83 -0.58 -4.36
N ALA A 16 -7.87 -1.37 -4.12
CA ALA A 16 -8.06 -2.66 -4.79
C ALA A 16 -8.17 -2.53 -6.32
N VAL A 17 -8.91 -1.53 -6.80
CA VAL A 17 -9.06 -1.28 -8.24
C VAL A 17 -7.74 -0.82 -8.87
N ALA A 18 -6.98 0.05 -8.21
CA ALA A 18 -5.68 0.49 -8.70
C ALA A 18 -4.71 -0.68 -8.88
N VAL A 19 -4.68 -1.60 -7.91
CA VAL A 19 -3.84 -2.79 -7.94
C VAL A 19 -4.25 -3.76 -9.03
N TYR A 20 -5.56 -3.97 -9.20
CA TYR A 20 -6.10 -4.84 -10.25
C TYR A 20 -5.59 -4.41 -11.63
N TYR A 21 -5.75 -3.14 -11.99
CA TYR A 21 -5.29 -2.64 -13.29
C TYR A 21 -3.76 -2.60 -13.40
N SER A 22 -3.05 -2.26 -12.33
CA SER A 22 -1.58 -2.22 -12.31
C SER A 22 -0.96 -3.61 -12.53
N ILE A 23 -1.40 -4.62 -11.77
CA ILE A 23 -0.86 -5.99 -11.85
C ILE A 23 -1.22 -6.62 -13.19
N ILE A 24 -2.47 -6.48 -13.66
CA ILE A 24 -2.89 -7.07 -14.94
C ILE A 24 -2.13 -6.44 -16.11
N GLY A 25 -1.92 -5.12 -16.08
CA GLY A 25 -1.09 -4.45 -17.08
C GLY A 25 0.33 -5.00 -17.13
N LEU A 26 0.96 -5.20 -15.98
CA LEU A 26 2.32 -5.78 -15.90
C LEU A 26 2.35 -7.25 -16.34
N MET A 27 1.34 -8.04 -15.95
CA MET A 27 1.22 -9.45 -16.36
C MET A 27 1.02 -9.58 -17.88
N ALA A 28 0.31 -8.65 -18.52
CA ALA A 28 0.10 -8.65 -19.96
C ALA A 28 1.39 -8.37 -20.75
N ILE A 29 2.30 -7.56 -20.20
CA ILE A 29 3.59 -7.24 -20.84
C ILE A 29 4.61 -8.36 -20.63
N PHE A 30 4.60 -9.00 -19.47
CA PHE A 30 5.55 -10.06 -19.09
C PHE A 30 4.84 -11.42 -18.94
N ALA A 31 4.33 -11.95 -20.05
CA ALA A 31 3.51 -13.17 -20.07
C ALA A 31 4.19 -14.40 -19.44
N ALA A 32 5.52 -14.53 -19.52
CA ALA A 32 6.26 -15.65 -18.92
C ALA A 32 6.46 -15.52 -17.39
N ALA A 33 6.26 -14.33 -16.82
CA ALA A 33 6.47 -14.03 -15.39
C ALA A 33 5.19 -13.56 -14.70
N ALA A 34 4.01 -13.89 -15.25
CA ALA A 34 2.72 -13.42 -14.76
C ALA A 34 2.47 -13.80 -13.28
N ILE A 35 2.82 -15.02 -12.87
CA ILE A 35 2.68 -15.49 -11.48
C ILE A 35 3.62 -14.71 -10.53
N PRO A 36 4.94 -14.61 -10.81
CA PRO A 36 5.84 -13.75 -10.02
C PRO A 36 5.35 -12.31 -9.87
N ILE A 37 4.82 -11.71 -10.94
CA ILE A 37 4.32 -10.33 -10.93
C ILE A 37 3.08 -10.20 -10.05
N ALA A 38 2.15 -11.16 -10.13
CA ALA A 38 0.99 -11.18 -9.26
C ALA A 38 1.40 -11.28 -7.77
N VAL A 39 2.34 -12.18 -7.43
CA VAL A 39 2.84 -12.33 -6.06
C VAL A 39 3.54 -11.06 -5.58
N MET A 40 4.39 -10.47 -6.41
CA MET A 40 5.07 -9.21 -6.11
C MET A 40 4.07 -8.08 -5.86
N GLY A 41 3.14 -7.86 -6.79
CA GLY A 41 2.17 -6.79 -6.72
C GLY A 41 1.27 -6.91 -5.49
N VAL A 42 0.74 -8.11 -5.21
CA VAL A 42 -0.08 -8.35 -4.02
C VAL A 42 0.73 -8.09 -2.74
N THR A 43 1.96 -8.57 -2.68
CA THR A 43 2.82 -8.42 -1.49
C THR A 43 3.17 -6.96 -1.21
N LEU A 44 3.49 -6.17 -2.25
CA LEU A 44 3.78 -4.74 -2.12
C LEU A 44 2.58 -3.96 -1.59
N GLU A 45 1.37 -4.30 -2.03
CA GLU A 45 0.16 -3.59 -1.67
C GLU A 45 -0.31 -3.93 -0.25
N VAL A 46 -0.28 -5.22 0.11
CA VAL A 46 -0.52 -5.64 1.49
C VAL A 46 0.52 -5.03 2.43
N GLY A 47 1.79 -5.01 2.02
CA GLY A 47 2.89 -4.39 2.77
C GLY A 47 2.66 -2.90 3.03
N LYS A 48 2.19 -2.14 2.04
CA LYS A 48 1.83 -0.73 2.21
C LYS A 48 0.72 -0.53 3.24
N LEU A 49 -0.37 -1.31 3.15
CA LEU A 49 -1.49 -1.20 4.09
C LEU A 49 -1.08 -1.56 5.52
N VAL A 50 -0.33 -2.64 5.71
CA VAL A 50 0.16 -3.07 7.02
C VAL A 50 1.12 -2.04 7.62
N THR A 51 2.07 -1.54 6.82
CA THR A 51 3.05 -0.55 7.28
C THR A 51 2.37 0.78 7.64
N ALA A 52 1.40 1.22 6.85
CA ALA A 52 0.63 2.43 7.15
C ALA A 52 -0.18 2.27 8.45
N SER A 53 -0.83 1.12 8.64
CA SER A 53 -1.57 0.82 9.87
C SER A 53 -0.66 0.75 11.10
N TRP A 54 0.50 0.09 10.98
CA TRP A 54 1.50 0.03 12.04
C TRP A 54 2.04 1.42 12.39
N LEU A 55 2.40 2.21 11.38
CA LEU A 55 2.92 3.56 11.58
C LEU A 55 1.88 4.46 12.27
N TYR A 56 0.60 4.33 11.91
CA TYR A 56 -0.49 5.05 12.54
C TYR A 56 -0.66 4.65 14.02
N GLN A 57 -0.66 3.35 14.33
CA GLN A 57 -0.83 2.85 15.69
C GLN A 57 0.35 3.19 16.61
N TYR A 58 1.57 3.14 16.09
CA TYR A 58 2.79 3.30 16.89
C TYR A 58 3.42 4.70 16.78
N TRP A 59 2.76 5.68 16.16
CA TRP A 59 3.32 7.01 15.84
C TRP A 59 4.07 7.72 17.00
N GLU A 60 3.60 7.53 18.23
CA GLU A 60 4.21 8.10 19.44
C GLU A 60 5.43 7.32 19.95
N ASN A 61 5.48 6.02 19.66
CA ASN A 61 6.50 5.08 20.16
C ASN A 61 7.59 4.74 19.14
N ILE A 62 7.51 5.22 17.88
CA ILE A 62 8.50 4.88 16.86
C ILE A 62 9.86 5.56 17.11
N PRO A 63 10.98 4.94 16.71
CA PRO A 63 12.31 5.57 16.79
C PRO A 63 12.36 6.89 16.01
N LYS A 64 12.94 7.93 16.61
CA LYS A 64 13.03 9.28 15.98
C LYS A 64 13.64 9.24 14.58
N PHE A 65 14.64 8.39 14.34
CA PHE A 65 15.29 8.22 13.03
C PHE A 65 14.30 7.76 11.95
N LEU A 66 13.47 6.75 12.25
CA LEU A 66 12.48 6.24 11.31
C LEU A 66 11.40 7.29 11.02
N LYS A 67 11.05 8.10 12.02
CA LYS A 67 10.11 9.22 11.88
C LYS A 67 10.62 10.27 10.90
N TYR A 68 11.87 10.72 11.07
CA TYR A 68 12.50 11.66 10.15
C TYR A 68 12.61 11.10 8.73
N TYR A 69 13.04 9.85 8.59
CA TYR A 69 13.16 9.21 7.28
C TYR A 69 11.81 9.14 6.54
N LEU A 70 10.76 8.65 7.20
CA LEU A 70 9.44 8.53 6.58
C LEU A 70 8.82 9.89 6.27
N THR A 71 8.99 10.90 7.14
CA THR A 71 8.51 12.25 6.86
C THR A 71 9.24 12.87 5.68
N LEU A 72 10.56 12.69 5.57
CA LEU A 72 11.33 13.18 4.43
C LEU A 72 10.96 12.46 3.14
N ALA A 73 10.73 11.14 3.20
CA ALA A 73 10.28 10.36 2.06
C ALA A 73 8.97 10.91 1.47
N VAL A 74 7.99 11.29 2.31
CA VAL A 74 6.72 11.89 1.86
C VAL A 74 6.90 13.24 1.16
N VAL A 75 7.97 13.99 1.48
CA VAL A 75 8.24 15.28 0.83
C VAL A 75 8.97 15.10 -0.52
N VAL A 76 9.73 14.02 -0.66
CA VAL A 76 10.60 13.78 -1.83
C VAL A 76 9.90 12.92 -2.91
N LEU A 77 9.10 11.92 -2.50
CA LEU A 77 8.38 10.98 -3.36
C LEU A 77 6.94 11.42 -3.59
#